data_AF-T0Z833-F1
#
_entry.id   AF-T0Z833-F1
#
_cell.length_a   1.000
_cell.length_b   1.000
_cell.length_c   1.000
_cell.angle_alpha   90.00
_cell.angle_beta   90.00
_cell.angle_gamma   90.00
#
_symmetry.space_group_name_H-M   'P 1'
#
loop_
_entity.id
_entity.type
_entity.pdbx_description
1 polymer ?
#
loop_
_entity_poly.entity_id
_entity_poly.type
_entity_poly.pdbx_seq_one_letter_code
_entity_poly.pdbx_strand_id
1 'polypeptide(L)' 'QGRIWSNADEEAFKAPIRAQYERQGHPWYATARLWDDGIIDPVDTRRVLGLAISASLNAPIESTRFGVFRM' A
#
# COMPACT_ATOMS: atom_id res chain seq x y z
N GLN A 1 0.89 37.79 9.92
CA GLN A 1 2.30 38.03 9.51
C GLN A 1 2.93 36.68 9.22
N GLY A 2 3.65 36.53 8.10
CA GLY A 2 4.36 35.28 7.79
C GLY A 2 5.61 35.17 8.64
N ARG A 3 5.68 34.16 9.51
CA ARG A 3 6.86 33.90 10.33
C ARG A 3 7.80 33.01 9.51
N ILE A 4 9.04 33.44 9.31
CA ILE A 4 10.08 32.58 8.71
C ILE A 4 10.46 31.55 9.78
N TRP A 5 10.40 30.28 9.42
CA TRP A 5 10.73 29.19 10.33
C TRP A 5 12.24 29.06 10.45
N SER A 6 12.72 28.76 11.66
CA SER A 6 14.06 28.23 11.81
C SER A 6 14.08 26.77 11.33
N ASN A 7 15.24 26.26 10.92
CA ASN A 7 15.38 24.86 10.55
C ASN A 7 14.96 23.92 11.70
N ALA A 8 15.18 24.33 12.96
CA ALA A 8 14.79 23.55 14.12
C ALA A 8 13.26 23.50 14.30
N ASP A 9 12.57 24.63 14.10
CA ASP A 9 11.10 24.69 14.17
C ASP A 9 10.47 23.88 13.02
N GLU A 10 11.06 23.94 11.83
CA GLU A 10 10.61 23.16 10.68
C GLU A 10 10.78 21.66 10.88
N GLU A 11 11.93 21.24 11.40
CA GLU A 11 12.18 19.83 11.70
C GLU A 11 11.29 19.31 12.83
N ALA A 12 11.09 20.11 13.89
CA ALA A 12 10.17 19.77 14.97
C ALA A 12 8.73 19.60 14.48
N PHE A 13 8.31 20.42 13.51
CA PHE A 13 6.98 20.30 12.88
C PHE A 13 6.87 19.07 11.98
N LYS A 14 7.89 18.77 11.17
CA LYS A 14 7.87 17.64 10.21
C LYS A 14 8.07 16.28 10.87
N ALA A 15 8.85 16.22 11.95
CA ALA A 15 9.17 14.98 12.66
C ALA A 15 7.94 14.12 13.03
N PRO A 16 6.88 14.65 13.70
CA PRO A 16 5.71 13.85 14.05
C PRO A 16 4.93 13.36 12.82
N ILE A 17 4.90 14.15 11.73
CA ILE A 17 4.26 13.74 10.48
C ILE A 17 5.00 12.56 9.87
N ARG A 18 6.33 12.64 9.74
CA ARG A 18 7.14 11.52 9.24
C ARG A 18 6.97 10.27 10.11
N ALA A 19 6.99 10.42 11.43
CA ALA A 19 6.77 9.32 12.35
C ALA A 19 5.37 8.68 12.21
N GLN A 20 4.34 9.50 11.94
CA GLN A 20 3.00 8.98 11.66
C GLN A 20 2.99 8.16 10.37
N TYR A 21 3.58 8.67 9.28
CA TYR A 21 3.64 7.96 8.01
C TYR A 21 4.45 6.67 8.10
N GLU A 22 5.56 6.67 8.84
CA GLU A 22 6.36 5.45 9.09
C GLU A 22 5.51 4.40 9.80
N ARG A 23 4.83 4.78 10.89
CA ARG A 23 3.99 3.86 11.66
C ARG A 23 2.80 3.34 10.85
N GLN A 24 2.13 4.20 10.09
CA GLN A 24 0.90 3.84 9.38
C GLN A 24 1.16 3.25 7.99
N GLY A 25 2.34 3.48 7.42
CA GLY A 25 2.80 2.90 6.16
C GLY A 25 3.54 1.57 6.33
N HIS A 26 3.92 1.20 7.56
CA HIS A 26 4.57 -0.07 7.83
C HIS A 26 3.69 -1.26 7.42
N PRO A 27 4.23 -2.34 6.82
CA PRO A 27 3.45 -3.50 6.37
C PRO A 27 2.52 -4.09 7.44
N TRP A 28 2.97 -4.16 8.69
CA TRP A 28 2.14 -4.63 9.82
C TRP A 28 0.90 -3.78 10.09
N TYR A 29 0.97 -2.47 9.82
CA TYR A 29 -0.18 -1.59 10.01
C TYR A 29 -1.28 -1.87 8.98
N ALA A 30 -0.89 -2.10 7.73
CA ALA A 30 -1.79 -2.45 6.62
C ALA A 30 -2.42 -3.85 6.82
N THR A 31 -1.59 -4.86 7.09
CA THR A 31 -2.07 -6.25 7.22
C THR A 31 -2.98 -6.45 8.43
N ALA A 32 -2.74 -5.73 9.54
CA ALA A 32 -3.62 -5.74 10.71
C ALA A 32 -5.02 -5.15 10.44
N ARG A 33 -5.22 -4.50 9.28
CA ARG A 33 -6.47 -3.88 8.83
C ARG A 33 -7.03 -4.54 7.57
N LEU A 34 -6.43 -5.64 7.12
CA LEU A 34 -6.83 -6.36 5.90
C LEU A 34 -6.83 -5.46 4.67
N TRP A 35 -5.90 -4.51 4.60
CA TRP A 35 -5.67 -3.75 3.37
C TRP A 35 -4.92 -4.58 2.32
N ASP A 36 -4.28 -5.66 2.78
CA ASP A 36 -3.65 -6.72 2.03
C ASP A 36 -4.13 -8.08 2.57
N ASP A 37 -3.94 -9.14 1.78
CA ASP A 37 -4.26 -10.52 2.16
C ASP A 37 -3.12 -11.19 2.95
N GLY A 38 -2.07 -10.45 3.32
CA GLY A 38 -0.94 -10.94 4.10
C GLY A 38 0.42 -10.44 3.61
N ILE A 39 1.36 -10.37 4.55
CA ILE A 39 2.78 -10.13 4.27
C ILE A 39 3.44 -11.46 3.92
N ILE A 40 4.22 -11.48 2.83
CA ILE A 40 4.96 -12.66 2.38
C ILE A 40 6.47 -12.40 2.37
N ASP A 41 7.26 -13.47 2.51
CA ASP A 41 8.69 -13.40 2.22
C ASP A 41 8.87 -13.08 0.71
N PRO A 42 9.67 -12.06 0.33
CA PRO A 42 9.91 -11.75 -1.07
C PRO A 42 10.32 -12.95 -1.93
N VAL A 43 11.06 -13.93 -1.38
CA VAL A 43 11.48 -15.13 -2.15
C VAL A 43 10.32 -16.05 -2.50
N ASP A 44 9.21 -15.97 -1.75
CA ASP A 44 8.01 -16.80 -1.95
C ASP A 44 7.05 -16.24 -3.00
N THR A 45 7.29 -15.04 -3.54
CA THR A 45 6.40 -14.35 -4.48
C THR A 45 5.94 -15.26 -5.64
N ARG A 46 6.87 -15.99 -6.27
CA ARG A 46 6.55 -16.90 -7.38
C ARG A 46 5.60 -18.02 -6.97
N ARG A 47 5.82 -18.60 -5.79
CA ARG A 47 5.03 -19.72 -5.26
C ARG A 47 3.63 -19.26 -4.91
N VAL A 48 3.50 -18.12 -4.23
CA VAL A 48 2.21 -17.53 -3.86
C VAL A 48 1.39 -17.19 -5.10
N LEU A 49 1.98 -16.51 -6.09
CA LEU A 49 1.31 -16.20 -7.36
C LEU A 49 0.88 -17.47 -8.13
N GLY A 50 1.74 -18.48 -8.18
CA GLY A 50 1.42 -19.75 -8.85
C GLY A 50 0.20 -20.44 -8.24
N LEU A 51 0.11 -20.47 -6.90
CA LEU A 51 -1.04 -21.01 -6.19
C LEU A 51 -2.31 -20.17 -6.40
N ALA A 52 -2.20 -18.83 -6.30
CA ALA A 52 -3.32 -17.93 -6.49
C ALA A 52 -3.92 -18.05 -7.90
N ILE A 53 -3.09 -18.05 -8.95
CA ILE A 53 -3.53 -18.24 -10.34
C ILE A 53 -4.20 -19.60 -10.51
N SER A 54 -3.58 -20.67 -10.00
CA SER A 54 -4.17 -22.01 -10.06
C SER A 54 -5.54 -22.08 -9.38
N ALA A 55 -5.73 -21.37 -8.27
CA ALA A 55 -7.01 -21.29 -7.58
C ALA A 55 -8.04 -20.49 -8.42
N SER A 56 -7.65 -19.35 -8.98
CA SER A 56 -8.54 -18.50 -9.80
C SER A 56 -9.08 -19.19 -11.05
N LEU A 57 -8.34 -20.14 -11.63
CA LEU A 57 -8.76 -20.90 -12.83
C LEU A 57 -9.90 -21.90 -12.58
N ASN A 58 -10.39 -22.04 -11.35
CA ASN A 58 -11.60 -22.80 -11.05
C ASN A 58 -12.89 -22.04 -11.42
N ALA A 59 -12.80 -20.73 -11.69
CA ALA A 59 -13.90 -19.92 -12.21
C ALA A 59 -13.70 -19.62 -13.71
N PRO A 60 -14.77 -19.46 -14.50
CA PRO A 60 -14.65 -19.07 -15.90
C PRO A 60 -14.05 -17.66 -16.05
N ILE A 61 -13.26 -17.46 -17.10
CA ILE A 61 -12.73 -16.13 -17.44
C ILE A 61 -13.86 -15.31 -18.08
N GLU A 62 -14.24 -14.20 -17.45
CA GLU A 62 -15.30 -13.32 -17.96
C GLU A 62 -14.80 -12.35 -19.03
N SER A 63 -15.73 -11.86 -19.86
CA SER A 63 -15.43 -10.80 -20.83
C SER A 63 -15.44 -9.42 -20.16
N THR A 64 -14.41 -8.60 -20.41
CA THR A 64 -14.35 -7.24 -19.87
C THR A 64 -15.19 -6.27 -20.70
N ARG A 65 -16.02 -5.45 -20.03
CA ARG A 65 -16.72 -4.30 -20.63
C ARG A 65 -16.25 -3.03 -19.93
N PHE A 66 -15.65 -2.11 -20.70
CA PHE A 66 -15.17 -0.84 -20.15
C PHE A 66 -16.29 0.19 -20.03
N GLY A 67 -16.12 1.13 -19.10
CA GLY A 67 -16.93 2.34 -18.99
C GLY A 67 -16.49 3.42 -20.00
N VAL A 68 -16.92 4.66 -19.77
CA VAL A 68 -16.53 5.81 -20.61
C VAL A 68 -15.09 6.23 -20.31
N PHE A 69 -14.27 6.35 -21.36
CA PHE A 69 -12.94 6.95 -21.26
C PHE A 69 -13.03 8.48 -21.34
N ARG A 70 -12.40 9.18 -20.40
CA ARG A 70 -12.18 10.64 -20.48
C ARG A 70 -10.87 10.89 -21.24
N MET A 71 -10.99 11.46 -22.44
CA MET A 71 -9.86 11.84 -23.31
C MET A 71 -9.33 13.24 -22.97
#